data_AF-A0A521LRJ5-F1
#
_entry.id   AF-A0A521LRJ5-F1
#
_cell.length_a   1.000
_cell.length_b   1.000
_cell.length_c   1.000
_cell.angle_alpha   90.00
_cell.angle_beta   90.00
_cell.angle_gamma   90.00
#
_symmetry.space_group_name_H-M   'P 1'
#
loop_
_entity.id
_entity.type
_entity.pdbx_description
1 polymer ?
#
loop_
_entity_poly.entity_id
_entity_poly.type
_entity_poly.pdbx_seq_one_letter_code
_entity_poly.pdbx_strand_id
1 'polypeptide(L)'
;MTDDDKQAGKGQPEALATFAAAARRDGRKPDEVGLDATDETAPLPASSEQKAKAATKVLREGVTGREEGTEEAIDALPDRTRDVSR
;
A
#
# COMPACT_ATOMS: atom_id res chain seq x y z
N MET A 1 -26.56 19.13 -19.89
CA MET A 1 -25.48 18.58 -19.06
C MET A 1 -24.35 19.60 -19.16
N THR A 2 -24.29 20.52 -18.20
CA THR A 2 -23.41 21.70 -18.21
C THR A 2 -21.99 21.32 -17.82
N ASP A 3 -21.01 22.09 -18.31
CA ASP A 3 -19.58 21.82 -18.15
C ASP A 3 -19.05 21.75 -16.70
N ASP A 4 -19.88 22.14 -15.72
CA ASP A 4 -19.61 22.01 -14.28
C ASP A 4 -19.48 20.55 -13.80
N ASP A 5 -20.25 19.61 -14.38
CA ASP A 5 -20.17 18.19 -13.98
C ASP A 5 -18.84 17.53 -14.39
N LYS A 6 -18.11 18.10 -15.38
CA LYS A 6 -16.81 17.59 -15.82
C LYS A 6 -15.63 18.05 -14.97
N GLN A 7 -15.81 19.03 -14.08
CA GLN A 7 -14.71 19.56 -13.24
C GLN A 7 -14.68 19.02 -11.81
N ALA A 8 -15.65 18.21 -11.40
CA ALA A 8 -15.73 17.67 -10.03
C ALA A 8 -14.53 16.80 -9.60
N GLY A 9 -13.64 16.41 -10.52
CA GLY A 9 -12.53 15.49 -10.23
C GLY A 9 -11.13 16.11 -10.08
N LYS A 10 -10.93 17.42 -10.29
CA LYS A 10 -9.56 17.99 -10.37
C LYS A 10 -9.12 18.89 -9.22
N GLY A 11 -9.96 19.14 -8.22
CA GLY A 11 -9.62 20.03 -7.10
C GLY A 11 -10.36 19.81 -5.78
N GLN A 12 -11.22 18.78 -5.69
CA GLN A 12 -11.87 18.45 -4.43
C GLN A 12 -11.09 17.34 -3.70
N PRO A 13 -10.98 17.40 -2.36
CA PRO A 13 -10.44 16.29 -1.59
C PRO A 13 -11.18 14.99 -1.90
N GLU A 14 -10.47 13.87 -1.99
CA GLU A 14 -11.03 12.57 -2.38
C GLU A 14 -12.23 12.14 -1.54
N ALA A 15 -12.22 12.48 -0.24
CA ALA A 15 -13.35 12.23 0.65
C ALA A 15 -14.64 12.93 0.20
N LEU A 16 -14.53 14.15 -0.34
CA LEU A 16 -15.67 14.92 -0.82
C LEU A 16 -16.18 14.38 -2.17
N ALA A 17 -15.27 14.02 -3.07
CA ALA A 17 -15.63 13.38 -4.34
C ALA A 17 -16.31 12.03 -4.11
N THR A 18 -15.76 11.20 -3.22
CA THR A 18 -16.36 9.93 -2.77
C THR A 18 -17.74 10.13 -2.16
N PHE A 19 -17.90 11.12 -1.28
CA PHE A 19 -19.19 11.42 -0.66
C PHE A 19 -20.24 11.85 -1.69
N ALA A 20 -19.90 12.80 -2.58
CA ALA A 20 -20.82 13.28 -3.61
C ALA A 20 -21.23 12.17 -4.60
N ALA A 21 -20.31 11.27 -4.93
CA ALA A 21 -20.58 10.14 -5.81
C ALA A 21 -21.47 9.07 -5.13
N ALA A 22 -21.19 8.75 -3.86
CA ALA A 22 -21.98 7.78 -3.09
C ALA A 22 -23.41 8.28 -2.80
N ALA A 23 -23.59 9.58 -2.53
CA ALA A 23 -24.90 10.19 -2.32
C ALA A 23 -25.86 9.99 -3.51
N ARG A 24 -25.32 9.86 -4.72
CA ARG A 24 -26.07 9.63 -5.97
C ARG A 24 -26.30 8.15 -6.29
N ARG A 25 -25.72 7.22 -5.51
CA ARG A 25 -25.77 5.76 -5.71
C ARG A 25 -26.19 5.02 -4.43
N ASP A 26 -27.29 5.44 -3.81
CA ASP A 26 -27.84 4.79 -2.60
C ASP A 26 -26.82 4.58 -1.46
N GLY A 27 -25.86 5.51 -1.33
CA GLY A 27 -24.79 5.45 -0.33
C GLY A 27 -23.64 4.49 -0.66
N ARG A 28 -23.61 3.87 -1.85
CA ARG A 28 -22.51 3.01 -2.30
C ARG A 28 -21.51 3.81 -3.13
N LYS A 29 -20.23 3.70 -2.75
CA LYS A 29 -19.12 4.25 -3.52
C LYS A 29 -19.06 3.54 -4.89
N PRO A 30 -19.04 4.27 -6.02
CA PRO A 30 -18.73 3.68 -7.32
C PRO A 30 -17.29 3.16 -7.37
N ASP A 31 -17.05 2.06 -8.08
CA ASP A 31 -15.71 1.46 -8.24
C ASP A 31 -14.71 2.42 -8.92
N GLU A 32 -15.22 3.32 -9.76
CA GLU A 32 -14.44 4.31 -10.52
C GLU A 32 -13.97 5.50 -9.65
N VAL A 33 -14.47 5.62 -8.42
CA VAL A 33 -14.12 6.69 -7.48
C VAL A 33 -13.20 6.12 -6.43
N GLY A 34 -11.99 6.67 -6.29
CA GLY A 34 -10.97 6.18 -5.38
C GLY A 34 -9.56 6.34 -5.95
N LEU A 35 -8.58 6.06 -5.09
CA LEU A 35 -7.20 5.87 -5.51
C LEU A 35 -6.93 4.37 -5.59
N ASP A 36 -6.51 3.91 -6.76
CA ASP A 36 -5.90 2.60 -6.93
C ASP A 36 -4.40 2.71 -6.77
N ALA A 37 -3.78 1.61 -6.32
CA ALA A 37 -2.34 1.56 -6.24
C ALA A 37 -1.75 1.51 -7.65
N THR A 38 -0.84 2.43 -7.94
CA THR A 38 -0.01 2.43 -9.14
C THR A 38 1.17 1.47 -8.97
N ASP A 39 1.94 1.17 -10.02
CA ASP A 39 3.13 0.30 -9.89
C ASP A 39 4.15 0.82 -8.85
N GLU A 40 4.23 2.15 -8.67
CA GLU A 40 5.11 2.79 -7.68
C GLU A 40 4.63 2.59 -6.23
N THR A 41 3.32 2.45 -6.03
CA THR A 41 2.70 2.37 -4.68
C THR A 41 2.10 0.99 -4.38
N ALA A 42 1.99 0.14 -5.39
CA ALA A 42 1.50 -1.23 -5.28
C ALA A 42 2.38 -2.03 -4.31
N PRO A 43 1.78 -2.97 -3.57
CA PRO A 43 2.55 -3.86 -2.71
C PRO A 43 3.53 -4.67 -3.56
N LEU A 44 4.76 -4.81 -3.07
CA LEU A 44 5.69 -5.75 -3.68
C LEU A 44 5.22 -7.20 -3.43
N PRO A 45 5.26 -8.08 -4.43
CA PRO A 45 4.82 -9.46 -4.28
C PRO A 45 5.74 -10.23 -3.35
N ALA A 46 5.21 -10.70 -2.22
CA ALA A 46 5.94 -11.51 -1.24
C ALA A 46 4.98 -12.46 -0.51
N SER A 47 5.44 -13.65 -0.12
CA SER A 47 4.60 -14.56 0.65
C SER A 47 4.44 -14.08 2.10
N SER A 48 3.25 -14.27 2.67
CA SER A 48 3.00 -13.95 4.09
C SER A 48 3.89 -14.77 5.03
N GLU A 49 4.21 -16.00 4.65
CA GLU A 49 5.08 -16.88 5.41
C GLU A 49 6.53 -16.36 5.47
N GLN A 50 7.07 -15.87 4.34
CA GLN A 50 8.41 -15.28 4.30
C GLN A 50 8.50 -14.04 5.21
N LYS A 51 7.48 -13.17 5.16
CA LYS A 51 7.41 -12.00 6.05
C LYS A 51 7.34 -12.40 7.52
N ALA A 52 6.52 -13.38 7.86
CA ALA A 52 6.39 -13.87 9.24
C ALA A 52 7.71 -14.47 9.76
N LYS A 53 8.42 -15.23 8.92
CA LYS A 53 9.72 -15.82 9.27
C LYS A 53 10.77 -14.76 9.56
N ALA A 54 10.90 -13.75 8.69
CA ALA A 54 11.83 -12.64 8.89
C ALA A 54 11.48 -11.85 10.17
N ALA A 55 10.22 -11.48 10.36
CA ALA A 55 9.77 -10.78 11.57
C ALA A 55 10.04 -11.57 12.86
N THR A 56 9.85 -12.89 12.83
CA THR A 56 10.14 -13.76 13.98
C THR A 56 11.61 -13.73 14.36
N LYS A 57 12.52 -13.68 13.37
CA LYS A 57 13.97 -13.56 13.63
C LYS A 57 14.32 -12.21 14.24
N VAL A 58 13.83 -11.11 13.66
CA VAL A 58 14.01 -9.75 14.21
C VAL A 58 13.61 -9.69 15.68
N LEU A 59 12.40 -10.17 15.99
CA LEU A 59 11.87 -10.14 17.35
C LEU A 59 12.66 -11.03 18.30
N ARG A 60 13.10 -12.22 17.84
CA ARG A 60 13.88 -13.14 18.65
C ARG A 60 15.25 -12.57 18.97
N GLU A 61 15.98 -12.10 17.96
CA GLU A 61 17.30 -11.51 18.10
C GLU A 61 17.28 -10.26 18.98
N GLY A 62 16.28 -9.39 18.81
CA GLY A 62 16.09 -8.22 19.68
C GLY A 62 15.84 -8.58 21.15
N VAL A 63 15.24 -9.73 21.44
CA VAL A 63 15.01 -10.22 22.81
C VAL A 63 16.22 -10.96 23.37
N THR A 64 16.90 -11.78 22.58
CA THR A 64 18.01 -12.64 23.04
C THR A 64 19.36 -11.94 23.01
N GLY A 65 19.50 -10.88 22.20
CA GLY A 65 20.78 -10.24 21.90
C GLY A 65 21.76 -11.14 21.16
N ARG A 66 21.27 -12.24 20.55
CA ARG A 66 22.08 -13.20 19.80
C ARG A 66 21.77 -13.07 18.32
N GLU A 67 22.82 -13.12 17.52
CA GLU A 67 22.73 -13.16 16.06
C GLU A 67 21.98 -14.42 15.61
N GLU A 68 20.82 -14.23 14.97
CA GLU A 68 19.95 -15.32 14.49
C GLU A 68 19.74 -15.22 12.96
N GLY A 69 20.61 -14.46 12.30
CA GLY A 69 20.57 -14.18 10.87
C GLY A 69 19.34 -13.37 10.47
N THR A 70 19.10 -12.29 11.20
CA THR A 70 18.01 -11.34 10.95
C THR A 70 18.22 -10.61 9.64
N GLU A 71 19.42 -10.09 9.42
CA GLU A 71 19.80 -9.31 8.25
C GLU A 71 19.61 -10.10 6.96
N GLU A 72 20.05 -11.36 6.90
CA GLU A 72 19.85 -12.20 5.71
C GLU A 72 18.36 -12.49 5.45
N ALA A 73 17.57 -12.61 6.52
CA ALA A 73 16.14 -12.84 6.39
C ALA A 73 15.38 -11.59 5.89
N ILE A 74 15.85 -10.39 6.24
CA ILE A 74 15.35 -9.12 5.70
C ILE A 74 15.84 -8.93 4.26
N ASP A 75 17.11 -9.25 3.98
CA ASP A 75 17.74 -9.18 2.65
C ASP A 75 17.03 -10.05 1.60
N ALA A 76 16.49 -11.19 2.02
CA ALA A 76 15.72 -12.07 1.15
C ALA A 76 14.33 -11.53 0.77
N LEU A 77 13.82 -10.48 1.44
CA LEU A 77 12.52 -9.90 1.13
C LEU A 77 12.62 -8.82 0.03
N PRO A 78 11.59 -8.69 -0.83
CA PRO A 78 11.51 -7.57 -1.77
C PRO A 78 11.51 -6.23 -1.04
N ASP A 79 12.35 -5.31 -1.50
CA ASP A 79 12.50 -3.97 -0.92
C ASP A 79 12.62 -2.94 -2.04
N ARG A 80 11.72 -1.94 -2.02
CA ARG A 80 11.68 -0.86 -3.03
C ARG A 80 12.81 0.16 -2.83
N THR A 81 13.47 0.15 -1.67
CA THR A 81 14.52 1.11 -1.29
C THR A 81 15.93 0.59 -1.53
N ARG A 82 16.09 -0.71 -1.83
CA ARG A 82 17.38 -1.30 -2.16
C ARG A 82 17.72 -1.03 -3.62
N ASP A 83 18.86 -0.38 -3.83
CA ASP A 83 19.44 -0.26 -5.17
C ASP A 83 19.97 -1.64 -5.59
N VAL A 84 19.34 -2.24 -6.60
CA VAL A 84 19.78 -3.51 -7.21
C VAL A 84 21.03 -3.33 -8.07
N SER A 85 21.57 -2.12 -8.17
CA SER A 85 22.81 -1.81 -8.88
C SER A 85 24.04 -2.02 -7.98
N ARG A 86 24.44 -3.27 -7.76
CA ARG A 86 25.78 -3.58 -7.22
C ARG A 86 26.41 -4.77 -7.91
#